data_AF-A0A1I0GCF1-F1
#
_entry.id   AF-A0A1I0GCF1-F1
#
_cell.length_a   1.000
_cell.length_b   1.000
_cell.length_c   1.000
_cell.angle_alpha   90.00
_cell.angle_beta   90.00
_cell.angle_gamma   90.00
#
_symmetry.space_group_name_H-M   'P 1'
#
loop_
_entity.id
_entity.type
_entity.pdbx_description
1 polymer ?
#
loop_
_entity_poly.entity_id
_entity_poly.type
_entity_poly.pdbx_seq_one_letter_code
_entity_poly.pdbx_strand_id
1 'polypeptide(L)'
;MAGCWHEIVGLTHPGVLCRAARLIVEHAANILALLREGGWTSNRALTRLEAVLGKLGVSPADRSKVSILKTDGAENSYGEFG
;
A
#
# COMPACT_ATOMS: atom_id res chain seq x y z
N MET A 1 4.61 -16.32 5.52
CA MET A 1 5.30 -15.02 5.29
C MET A 1 5.37 -14.61 3.82
N ALA A 2 5.93 -15.42 2.91
CA ALA A 2 6.16 -15.01 1.51
C ALA A 2 4.90 -14.49 0.79
N GLY A 3 3.73 -15.11 1.01
CA GLY A 3 2.46 -14.63 0.44
C GLY A 3 2.05 -13.23 0.91
N CYS A 4 2.27 -12.89 2.18
CA CYS A 4 1.91 -11.58 2.75
C CYS A 4 2.80 -10.46 2.19
N TRP A 5 4.07 -10.76 1.94
CA TRP A 5 4.99 -9.84 1.27
C TRP A 5 4.49 -9.47 -0.14
N HIS A 6 4.22 -10.49 -0.96
CA HIS A 6 3.77 -10.27 -2.34
C HIS A 6 2.46 -9.52 -2.40
N GLU A 7 1.56 -9.78 -1.46
CA GLU A 7 0.29 -9.07 -1.34
C GLU A 7 0.50 -7.57 -1.04
N ILE A 8 1.30 -7.23 -0.03
CA ILE A 8 1.56 -5.81 0.32
C ILE A 8 2.23 -5.08 -0.86
N VAL A 9 3.21 -5.71 -1.50
CA VAL A 9 3.88 -5.15 -2.68
C VAL A 9 2.88 -4.98 -3.84
N GLY A 10 2.01 -5.97 -4.09
CA GLY A 10 1.02 -5.95 -5.16
C GLY A 10 -0.11 -4.94 -4.96
N LEU A 11 -0.43 -4.58 -3.70
CA LEU A 11 -1.40 -3.53 -3.38
C LEU A 11 -0.83 -2.12 -3.55
N THR A 12 0.49 -2.00 -3.61
CA THR A 12 1.19 -0.72 -3.71
C THR A 12 1.36 -0.31 -5.17
N HIS A 13 1.20 0.98 -5.48
CA HIS A 13 1.39 1.47 -6.85
C HIS A 13 2.88 1.35 -7.26
N PRO A 14 3.21 0.97 -8.51
CA PRO A 14 4.59 0.96 -8.99
C PRO A 14 5.31 2.29 -8.73
N GLY A 15 6.56 2.21 -8.28
CA GLY A 15 7.38 3.40 -7.98
C GLY A 15 7.21 3.97 -6.56
N VAL A 16 6.21 3.55 -5.79
CA VAL A 16 6.04 3.98 -4.38
C VAL A 16 7.02 3.26 -3.45
N LEU A 17 7.26 1.96 -3.68
CA LEU A 17 8.21 1.20 -2.87
C LEU A 17 9.63 1.33 -3.42
N CYS A 18 10.49 1.99 -2.64
CA CYS A 18 11.92 2.08 -2.89
C CYS A 18 12.69 0.93 -2.22
N ARG A 19 13.95 0.72 -2.59
CA ARG A 19 14.84 -0.24 -1.88
C ARG A 19 14.89 -0.02 -0.37
N ALA A 20 14.85 1.24 0.08
CA ALA A 20 14.83 1.61 1.50
C ALA A 20 13.56 1.13 2.23
N ALA A 21 12.44 0.93 1.53
CA ALA A 21 11.20 0.45 2.11
C ALA A 21 11.22 -1.05 2.44
N ARG A 22 12.23 -1.81 1.97
CA ARG A 22 12.29 -3.27 2.09
C ARG A 22 12.06 -3.75 3.52
N LEU A 23 12.80 -3.24 4.49
CA LEU A 23 12.68 -3.66 5.89
C LEU A 23 11.31 -3.34 6.50
N ILE A 24 10.70 -2.22 6.08
CA ILE A 24 9.37 -1.81 6.54
C ILE A 24 8.31 -2.76 5.97
N VAL A 25 8.42 -3.14 4.69
CA VAL A 25 7.53 -4.13 4.07
C VAL A 25 7.72 -5.52 4.69
N GLU A 26 8.96 -5.90 5.07
CA GLU A 26 9.24 -7.22 5.66
C GLU A 26 8.60 -7.28 7.05
N HIS A 27 8.72 -6.19 7.81
CA HIS A 27 8.04 -6.05 9.10
C HIS A 27 6.52 -6.07 8.96
N ALA A 28 5.95 -5.37 7.98
CA ALA A 28 4.51 -5.37 7.71
C ALA A 28 4.00 -6.77 7.38
N ALA A 29 4.71 -7.50 6.51
CA ALA A 29 4.37 -8.86 6.11
C ALA A 29 4.38 -9.84 7.29
N ASN A 30 5.31 -9.67 8.23
CA ASN A 30 5.37 -10.46 9.46
C ASN A 30 4.17 -10.19 10.37
N ILE A 31 3.80 -8.93 10.58
CA ILE A 31 2.64 -8.58 11.40
C ILE A 31 1.35 -9.10 10.76
N LEU A 32 1.21 -8.99 9.43
CA LEU A 32 0.06 -9.50 8.69
C LEU A 32 -0.06 -11.02 8.81
N ALA A 33 1.06 -11.75 8.73
CA ALA A 33 1.07 -13.20 8.92
C ALA A 33 0.61 -13.57 10.35
N LEU A 34 1.15 -12.89 11.37
CA LEU A 34 0.76 -13.10 12.77
C LEU A 34 -0.74 -12.81 13.01
N LEU A 35 -1.27 -11.76 12.41
CA LEU A 35 -2.69 -11.42 12.52
C LEU A 35 -3.58 -12.48 11.87
N ARG A 36 -3.18 -13.02 10.72
CA ARG A 36 -3.92 -14.10 10.04
C ARG A 36 -3.92 -15.39 10.82
N GLU A 37 -2.77 -15.78 11.37
CA GLU A 37 -2.64 -16.94 12.25
C GLU A 37 -3.45 -16.77 13.54
N GLY A 38 -3.46 -15.56 14.10
CA GLY A 38 -4.18 -15.21 15.34
C GLY A 38 -5.65 -14.79 15.16
N GLY A 39 -6.22 -14.93 13.96
CA GLY A 39 -7.63 -14.61 13.71
C GLY A 39 -8.00 -13.13 13.93
N TRP A 40 -7.07 -12.21 13.71
CA TRP A 40 -7.28 -10.75 13.81
C TRP A 40 -7.69 -10.22 15.19
N THR A 41 -7.39 -10.96 16.25
CA THR A 41 -7.82 -10.63 17.62
C THR A 41 -6.91 -9.62 18.33
N SER A 42 -5.66 -9.48 17.89
CA SER A 42 -4.68 -8.64 18.57
C SER A 42 -4.77 -7.17 18.13
N ASN A 43 -5.42 -6.35 18.95
CA ASN A 43 -5.52 -4.90 18.74
C ASN A 43 -4.14 -4.22 18.63
N ARG A 44 -3.16 -4.69 19.40
CA ARG A 44 -1.77 -4.20 19.32
C ARG A 44 -1.16 -4.45 17.95
N ALA A 45 -1.34 -5.65 17.39
CA ALA A 45 -0.82 -6.00 16.08
C ALA A 45 -1.58 -5.26 14.96
N LEU A 46 -2.90 -5.08 15.10
CA LEU A 46 -3.71 -4.26 14.19
C LEU A 46 -3.20 -2.82 14.12
N THR A 47 -3.09 -2.16 15.28
CA THR A 47 -2.57 -0.78 15.38
C THR A 47 -1.14 -0.67 14.82
N ARG A 48 -0.31 -1.69 15.06
CA ARG A 48 1.06 -1.69 14.53
C ARG A 48 1.08 -1.87 13.02
N LEU A 49 0.24 -2.74 12.46
CA LEU A 49 0.12 -2.93 11.02
C LEU A 49 -0.33 -1.64 10.34
N GLU A 50 -1.37 -0.98 10.86
CA GLU A 50 -1.86 0.31 10.36
C GLU A 50 -0.74 1.37 10.33
N ALA A 51 0.00 1.51 11.44
CA ALA A 51 1.11 2.46 11.52
C ALA A 51 2.24 2.17 10.53
N VAL A 52 2.53 0.90 10.24
CA VAL A 52 3.56 0.51 9.26
C VAL A 52 3.07 0.77 7.83
N LEU A 53 1.82 0.44 7.52
CA LEU A 53 1.22 0.72 6.22
C LEU A 53 1.13 2.22 5.93
N GLY A 54 0.82 3.06 6.92
CA GLY A 54 0.83 4.51 6.77
C GLY A 54 2.20 5.05 6.33
N LYS A 55 3.31 4.48 6.83
CA LYS A 55 4.67 4.89 6.44
C LYS A 55 5.04 4.52 4.99
N LEU A 56 4.34 3.55 4.41
CA LEU A 56 4.57 3.12 3.02
C LEU A 56 3.77 3.96 2.01
N GLY A 57 2.97 4.94 2.46
CA GLY A 57 2.16 5.77 1.56
C GLY A 57 1.01 5.02 0.90
N VAL A 58 0.63 3.85 1.44
CA VAL A 58 -0.51 3.05 0.95
C VAL A 58 -1.83 3.43 1.63
N SER A 59 -1.82 4.42 2.53
CA SER A 59 -3.06 4.92 3.12
C SER A 59 -3.93 5.61 2.06
N PRO A 60 -5.28 5.56 2.18
CA PRO A 60 -6.15 6.29 1.27
C PRO A 60 -5.81 7.79 1.17
N ALA A 61 -5.39 8.40 2.28
CA ALA A 61 -5.00 9.80 2.37
C ALA A 61 -3.66 10.11 1.67
N ASP A 62 -2.76 9.15 1.55
CA ASP A 62 -1.52 9.31 0.80
C ASP A 62 -1.74 9.05 -0.69
N ARG A 63 -2.63 8.11 -1.03
CA ARG A 63 -3.04 7.85 -2.42
C ARG A 63 -3.77 9.03 -3.05
N SER A 64 -4.50 9.84 -2.28
CA SER A 64 -5.16 11.05 -2.80
C SER A 64 -4.19 12.15 -3.24
N LYS A 65 -2.93 12.10 -2.79
CA LYS A 65 -1.87 13.05 -3.17
C LYS A 65 -1.11 12.62 -4.44
N VAL A 66 -1.34 11.40 -4.92
CA VAL A 66 -0.74 10.91 -6.17
C VAL A 66 -1.47 11.58 -7.33
N SER A 67 -0.88 12.65 -7.85
CA SER A 67 -1.33 13.25 -9.11
C SER A 67 -0.74 12.44 -10.27
N ILE A 68 -1.61 11.93 -11.14
CA ILE A 68 -1.15 11.41 -12.43
C ILE A 68 -0.71 12.64 -13.23
N LEU A 69 0.59 12.75 -13.50
CA LEU A 69 1.08 13.70 -14.48
C LEU A 69 0.37 13.37 -15.79
N LYS A 70 -0.51 14.28 -16.25
CA LYS A 70 -1.11 14.18 -17.58
C LYS A 70 0.05 14.12 -18.58
N THR A 71 0.24 12.97 -19.21
CA THR A 71 1.08 12.91 -20.41
C THR A 71 0.38 13.78 -21.45
N ASP A 72 1.08 14.78 -21.98
CA ASP A 72 0.60 15.59 -23.11
C ASP A 72 0.19 14.63 -24.23
N GLY A 73 -1.11 14.43 -24.42
CA GLY A 73 -1.66 13.52 -25.43
C GLY A 73 -2.72 12.51 -24.96
N ALA A 74 -3.03 12.40 -23.66
CA ALA A 74 -4.16 11.58 -23.21
C ALA A 74 -5.48 12.33 -23.48
N GLU A 75 -6.05 12.11 -24.67
CA GLU A 75 -7.38 12.57 -25.04
C GLU A 75 -8.42 11.99 -24.06
N ASN A 76 -9.13 12.87 -23.37
CA ASN A 76 -10.06 12.48 -22.32
C ASN A 76 -11.35 11.94 -22.98
N SER A 77 -11.55 10.63 -22.99
CA SER A 77 -12.69 9.97 -23.67
C SER A 77 -14.08 10.35 -23.12
N TYR A 78 -14.14 11.16 -22.06
CA TYR A 78 -15.36 11.74 -21.50
C TYR A 78 -15.57 13.22 -21.85
N GLY A 79 -14.69 13.81 -22.66
CA GLY A 79 -14.82 15.21 -23.11
C GLY A 79 -15.99 15.45 -24.05
N GLU A 80 -16.56 14.40 -24.66
CA GLU A 80 -17.70 14.49 -25.59
C GLU A 80 -19.07 14.62 -24.89
N PHE A 81 -19.14 14.51 -23.57
CA PHE A 81 -20.39 14.63 -22.80
C PHE A 81 -20.47 15.91 -21.94
N GLY A 82 -19.58 16.89 -22.20
CA GLY A 82 -19.54 18.20 -21.52
C GLY A 82 -20.19 19.30 -22.33
#